data_AF-A0AAJ2NS06-F1
#
_entry.id   AF-A0AAJ2NS06-F1
#
_cell.length_a   1.000
_cell.length_b   1.000
_cell.length_c   1.000
_cell.angle_alpha   90.00
_cell.angle_beta   90.00
_cell.angle_gamma   90.00
#
_symmetry.space_group_name_H-M   'P 1'
#
loop_
_entity.id
_entity.type
_entity.pdbx_description
1 polymer ?
#
loop_
_entity_poly.entity_id
_entity_poly.type
_entity_poly.pdbx_seq_one_letter_code
_entity_poly.pdbx_strand_id
1 'polypeptide(L)'
;GSELIGQSFTSPKYFHGRISSIDNDAAASGSNNYAPSNKEMLKRVDDSIDALKRENPKLNVNKIPLDLITNSGSGLDPDISIQAAEFQIPRIVKETGISEQKLRQLIKKNT
;
A
#
# COMPACT_ATOMS: atom_id res chain seq x y z
N GLY A 1 2.00 -14.20 -12.72
CA GLY A 1 1.82 -12.74 -12.65
C GLY A 1 2.62 -12.07 -13.75
N SER A 2 2.55 -10.74 -13.82
CA SER A 2 3.29 -9.86 -14.74
C SER A 2 3.89 -8.71 -13.93
N GLU A 3 4.96 -8.09 -14.43
CA GLU A 3 5.54 -6.87 -13.84
C GLU A 3 4.57 -5.69 -13.87
N LEU A 4 3.59 -5.72 -14.79
CA LEU A 4 2.64 -4.62 -15.02
C LEU A 4 1.31 -4.77 -14.28
N ILE A 5 1.12 -5.85 -13.51
CA ILE A 5 -0.15 -6.15 -12.85
C ILE A 5 0.07 -6.38 -11.35
N GLY A 6 -0.50 -5.48 -10.55
CA GLY A 6 -0.58 -5.60 -9.11
C GLY A 6 -1.38 -6.83 -8.67
N GLN A 7 -0.99 -7.42 -7.55
CA GLN A 7 -1.67 -8.56 -6.93
C GLN A 7 -2.01 -8.23 -5.49
N SER A 8 -3.03 -8.91 -4.95
CA SER A 8 -3.45 -8.74 -3.57
C SER A 8 -2.45 -9.39 -2.61
N PHE A 9 -1.62 -8.57 -1.96
CA PHE A 9 -0.72 -8.97 -0.88
C PHE A 9 -1.28 -8.52 0.48
N THR A 10 -1.73 -9.47 1.29
CA THR A 10 -2.35 -9.18 2.61
C THR A 10 -1.50 -9.61 3.80
N SER A 11 -0.56 -10.54 3.61
CA SER A 11 0.31 -11.00 4.70
C SER A 11 1.24 -9.89 5.18
N PRO A 12 1.48 -9.74 6.49
CA PRO A 12 2.27 -8.62 7.03
C PRO A 12 3.76 -8.69 6.67
N LYS A 13 4.22 -9.84 6.15
CA LYS A 13 5.58 -10.08 5.70
C LYS A 13 5.91 -9.53 4.30
N TYR A 14 4.89 -9.14 3.52
CA TYR A 14 5.06 -8.63 2.16
C TYR A 14 4.87 -7.12 2.10
N PHE A 15 5.48 -6.48 1.09
CA PHE A 15 5.10 -5.12 0.72
C PHE A 15 3.65 -5.13 0.24
N HIS A 16 2.87 -4.17 0.75
CA HIS A 16 1.50 -3.94 0.34
C HIS A 16 1.51 -2.83 -0.71
N GLY A 17 0.83 -3.09 -1.82
CA GLY A 17 0.61 -2.11 -2.88
C GLY A 17 -0.51 -1.14 -2.54
N ARG A 18 -0.94 -0.37 -3.54
CA ARG A 18 -2.09 0.52 -3.40
C ARG A 18 -3.39 -0.26 -3.23
N ILE A 19 -4.39 0.39 -2.64
CA ILE A 19 -5.69 -0.23 -2.44
C ILE A 19 -6.39 -0.36 -3.80
N SER A 20 -6.70 -1.59 -4.20
CA SER A 20 -7.53 -1.85 -5.38
C SER A 20 -9.00 -1.62 -5.06
N SER A 21 -9.77 -1.09 -6.01
CA SER A 21 -11.24 -1.03 -5.92
C SER A 21 -11.94 -2.24 -6.54
N ILE A 22 -11.17 -3.13 -7.17
CA ILE A 22 -11.63 -4.31 -7.90
C ILE A 22 -10.93 -5.58 -7.41
N ASP A 23 -10.41 -5.57 -6.18
CA ASP A 23 -9.71 -6.69 -5.54
C ASP A 23 -8.50 -7.24 -6.33
N ASN A 24 -7.90 -6.41 -7.18
CA ASN A 24 -6.88 -6.78 -8.18
C ASN A 24 -7.35 -7.88 -9.17
N ASP A 25 -8.65 -7.96 -9.45
CA ASP A 25 -9.21 -8.88 -10.45
C ASP A 25 -8.90 -8.36 -11.86
N ALA A 26 -8.05 -9.10 -12.58
CA ALA A 26 -7.64 -8.78 -13.94
C ALA A 26 -8.78 -8.88 -14.98
N ALA A 27 -9.94 -9.44 -14.62
CA ALA A 27 -11.14 -9.40 -15.46
C ALA A 27 -11.78 -7.99 -15.48
N ALA A 28 -11.40 -7.10 -14.56
CA ALA A 28 -11.85 -5.72 -14.48
C ALA A 28 -10.66 -4.74 -14.61
N SER A 29 -10.99 -3.47 -14.86
CA SER A 29 -10.03 -2.36 -14.79
C SER A 29 -10.79 -1.07 -14.51
N GLY A 30 -10.43 -0.40 -13.42
CA GLY A 30 -11.07 0.83 -12.99
C GLY A 30 -11.09 1.01 -11.47
N SER A 31 -11.67 2.12 -11.04
CA SER A 31 -11.88 2.46 -9.64
C SER A 31 -13.15 3.30 -9.45
N ASN A 32 -13.59 3.44 -8.20
CA ASN A 32 -14.71 4.31 -7.86
C ASN A 32 -14.29 5.77 -8.08
N ASN A 33 -14.99 6.48 -8.96
CA ASN A 33 -14.70 7.89 -9.30
C ASN A 33 -15.33 8.86 -8.29
N TYR A 34 -14.94 8.74 -7.02
CA TYR A 34 -15.46 9.60 -5.95
C TYR A 34 -14.96 11.04 -6.05
N ALA A 35 -15.85 12.00 -5.81
CA ALA A 35 -15.46 13.39 -5.57
C ALA A 35 -14.80 13.55 -4.19
N PRO A 36 -13.94 14.56 -3.96
CA PRO A 36 -13.26 14.78 -2.67
C PRO A 36 -14.20 14.94 -1.46
N SER A 37 -15.44 15.39 -1.68
CA SER A 37 -16.46 15.56 -0.64
C SER A 37 -17.29 14.30 -0.38
N ASN A 38 -17.01 13.19 -1.07
CA ASN A 38 -17.77 11.95 -0.93
C ASN A 38 -17.49 11.28 0.42
N LYS A 39 -18.56 10.93 1.15
CA LYS A 39 -18.47 10.36 2.50
C LYS A 39 -17.88 8.95 2.54
N GLU A 40 -18.14 8.13 1.52
CA GLU A 40 -17.61 6.75 1.46
C GLU A 40 -16.10 6.77 1.22
N MET A 41 -15.62 7.68 0.38
CA MET A 41 -14.18 7.90 0.17
C MET A 41 -13.49 8.30 1.48
N LEU A 42 -14.05 9.28 2.19
CA LEU A 42 -13.49 9.75 3.47
C LEU A 42 -13.46 8.61 4.50
N LYS A 43 -14.56 7.87 4.65
CA LYS A 43 -14.63 6.72 5.56
C LYS A 43 -13.57 5.67 5.22
N ARG A 44 -13.40 5.32 3.94
CA ARG A 44 -12.41 4.34 3.50
C ARG A 44 -10.97 4.79 3.84
N VAL A 45 -10.68 6.08 3.66
CA VAL A 45 -9.38 6.65 4.05
C VAL A 45 -9.17 6.52 5.56
N ASP A 46 -10.16 6.86 6.38
CA ASP A 46 -10.10 6.72 7.83
C ASP A 46 -9.87 5.25 8.25
N ASP A 47 -10.62 4.32 7.68
CA ASP A 47 -10.47 2.88 7.92
C ASP A 47 -9.04 2.39 7.56
N SER A 48 -8.46 2.92 6.47
CA SER A 48 -7.09 2.60 6.03
C SER A 48 -6.05 3.13 7.00
N ILE A 49 -6.21 4.37 7.46
CA ILE A 49 -5.34 4.98 8.47
C ILE A 49 -5.37 4.17 9.76
N ASP A 50 -6.55 3.74 10.20
CA ASP A 50 -6.69 2.95 11.43
C ASP A 50 -6.12 1.54 11.30
N ALA A 51 -6.17 0.93 10.11
CA ALA A 51 -5.44 -0.30 9.83
C ALA A 51 -3.92 -0.12 9.97
N LEU A 52 -3.38 0.94 9.36
CA LEU A 52 -1.94 1.24 9.44
C LEU A 52 -1.47 1.54 10.86
N LYS A 53 -2.28 2.23 11.68
CA LYS A 53 -1.98 2.49 13.10
C LYS A 53 -1.93 1.20 13.92
N ARG A 54 -2.81 0.24 13.65
CA ARG A 54 -2.81 -1.07 14.33
C ARG A 54 -1.53 -1.85 14.05
N GLU A 55 -1.05 -1.80 12.82
CA GLU A 55 0.22 -2.45 12.44
C GLU A 55 1.45 -1.67 12.93
N ASN A 56 1.32 -0.35 13.07
CA ASN A 56 2.42 0.55 13.42
C ASN A 56 2.01 1.47 14.58
N PRO A 57 2.01 1.01 15.85
CA PRO A 57 1.51 1.81 16.98
C PRO A 57 2.24 3.14 17.24
N LYS A 58 3.48 3.29 16.76
CA LYS A 58 4.29 4.52 16.87
C LYS A 58 4.17 5.44 15.64
N LEU A 59 3.22 5.16 14.76
CA LEU A 59 3.01 5.87 13.51
C LEU A 59 2.54 7.31 13.74
N ASN A 60 3.25 8.26 13.14
CA ASN A 60 2.74 9.61 12.94
C ASN A 60 1.86 9.65 11.68
N VAL A 61 0.56 9.93 11.84
CA VAL A 61 -0.42 9.99 10.75
C VAL A 61 0.01 10.97 9.65
N ASN A 62 0.63 12.09 10.00
CA ASN A 62 1.09 13.10 9.03
C ASN A 62 2.26 12.62 8.15
N LYS A 63 2.82 11.43 8.44
CA LYS A 63 3.89 10.80 7.66
C LYS A 63 3.41 9.60 6.85
N ILE A 64 2.11 9.30 6.86
CA ILE A 64 1.55 8.20 6.06
C ILE A 64 1.64 8.57 4.57
N PRO A 65 2.32 7.76 3.75
CA PRO A 65 2.36 7.98 2.31
C PRO A 65 0.98 7.79 1.68
N LEU A 66 0.59 8.71 0.78
CA LEU A 66 -0.74 8.72 0.17
C LEU A 66 -1.06 7.45 -0.62
N ASP A 67 -0.05 6.80 -1.20
CA ASP A 67 -0.20 5.56 -1.97
C ASP A 67 -0.87 4.45 -1.14
N LEU A 68 -0.60 4.41 0.17
CA LEU A 68 -1.09 3.36 1.08
C LEU A 68 -2.52 3.60 1.58
N ILE A 69 -3.10 4.77 1.32
CA ILE A 69 -4.46 5.15 1.78
C ILE A 69 -5.37 5.61 0.64
N THR A 70 -4.86 5.70 -0.60
CA THR A 70 -5.64 6.06 -1.79
C THR A 70 -5.75 4.89 -2.75
N ASN A 71 -6.86 4.84 -3.50
CA ASN A 71 -7.01 3.87 -4.57
C ASN A 71 -6.22 4.28 -5.81
N SER A 72 -5.78 3.30 -6.59
CA SER A 72 -5.29 3.53 -7.94
C SER A 72 -6.46 3.62 -8.93
N GLY A 73 -6.30 4.41 -10.00
CA GLY A 73 -7.36 4.59 -10.99
C GLY A 73 -7.66 3.34 -11.82
N SER A 74 -6.65 2.50 -12.09
CA SER A 74 -6.82 1.23 -12.80
C SER A 74 -7.31 0.09 -11.92
N GLY A 75 -7.11 0.19 -10.60
CA GLY A 75 -7.35 -0.93 -9.68
C GLY A 75 -6.34 -2.09 -9.81
N LEU A 76 -5.31 -1.98 -10.67
CA LEU A 76 -4.30 -3.02 -10.92
C LEU A 76 -2.87 -2.49 -10.83
N ASP A 77 -2.69 -1.33 -10.20
CA ASP A 77 -1.41 -0.63 -10.07
C ASP A 77 -0.34 -1.50 -9.39
N PRO A 78 0.75 -1.87 -10.09
CA PRO A 78 1.84 -2.63 -9.50
C PRO A 78 2.76 -1.78 -8.63
N ASP A 79 2.62 -0.45 -8.68
CA ASP A 79 3.62 0.48 -8.17
C ASP A 79 3.18 1.21 -6.89
N ILE A 80 4.19 1.56 -6.09
CA ILE A 80 4.11 2.49 -4.96
C ILE A 80 5.35 3.37 -4.97
N SER A 81 5.28 4.55 -4.37
CA SER A 81 6.47 5.39 -4.22
C SER A 81 7.53 4.72 -3.34
N ILE A 82 8.79 5.11 -3.51
CA ILE A 82 9.89 4.70 -2.64
C ILE A 82 9.56 5.01 -1.17
N GLN A 83 8.95 6.17 -0.90
CA GLN A 83 8.56 6.57 0.46
C GLN A 83 7.55 5.59 1.06
N ALA A 84 6.56 5.16 0.27
CA ALA A 84 5.59 4.14 0.67
C ALA A 84 6.22 2.76 0.90
N ALA A 85 7.21 2.37 0.10
CA ALA A 85 7.95 1.13 0.32
C ALA A 85 8.80 1.20 1.60
N GLU A 86 9.56 2.28 1.80
CA GLU A 86 10.41 2.45 2.98
C GLU A 86 9.62 2.52 4.29
N PHE A 87 8.43 3.11 4.24
CA PHE A 87 7.51 3.19 5.38
C PHE A 87 7.16 1.79 5.94
N GLN A 88 7.13 0.77 5.10
CA GLN A 88 6.74 -0.58 5.47
C GLN A 88 7.89 -1.43 6.04
N ILE A 89 9.14 -0.95 5.95
CA ILE A 89 10.34 -1.68 6.37
C ILE A 89 10.23 -2.19 7.82
N PRO A 90 9.91 -1.36 8.83
CA PRO A 90 9.93 -1.83 10.22
C PRO A 90 9.02 -3.03 10.47
N ARG A 91 7.84 -3.03 9.85
CA ARG A 91 6.89 -4.15 9.90
C ARG A 91 7.48 -5.39 9.24
N ILE A 92 8.00 -5.27 8.01
CA ILE A 92 8.55 -6.42 7.27
C ILE A 92 9.78 -7.00 7.99
N VAL A 93 10.65 -6.18 8.57
CA VAL A 93 11.78 -6.65 9.40
C VAL A 93 11.28 -7.49 10.56
N LYS A 94 10.27 -7.01 11.29
CA LYS A 94 9.69 -7.73 12.43
C LYS A 94 9.12 -9.09 12.02
N GLU A 95 8.46 -9.17 10.87
CA GLU A 95 7.78 -10.40 10.41
C GLU A 95 8.71 -11.40 9.69
N THR A 96 9.82 -10.93 9.11
CA THR A 96 10.70 -11.78 8.27
C THR A 96 12.10 -12.00 8.84
N GLY A 97 12.56 -11.14 9.76
CA GLY A 97 13.94 -11.12 10.23
C GLY A 97 14.97 -10.61 9.21
N ILE A 98 14.55 -10.18 8.00
CA ILE A 98 15.43 -9.57 7.02
C ILE A 98 15.92 -8.22 7.56
N SER A 99 17.20 -7.89 7.39
CA SER A 99 17.73 -6.62 7.88
C SER A 99 17.17 -5.42 7.13
N GLU A 100 17.01 -4.29 7.81
CA GLU A 100 16.57 -3.02 7.19
C GLU A 100 17.46 -2.63 6.00
N GLN A 101 18.78 -2.79 6.14
CA GLN A 101 19.73 -2.48 5.07
C GLN A 101 19.45 -3.32 3.82
N LYS A 102 19.16 -4.61 3.99
CA LYS A 102 18.85 -5.49 2.85
C LYS A 102 17.54 -5.08 2.17
N LEU A 103 16.52 -4.73 2.95
CA LEU A 103 15.24 -4.25 2.40
C LEU A 103 15.42 -2.93 1.64
N ARG A 104 16.16 -1.96 2.17
CA ARG A 104 16.48 -0.71 1.45
C ARG A 104 17.23 -0.94 0.15
N GLN A 105 18.17 -1.89 0.13
CA GLN A 105 18.87 -2.29 -1.09
C GLN A 105 17.92 -2.93 -2.11
N LEU A 106 16.99 -3.76 -1.66
CA LEU A 106 15.98 -4.37 -2.54
C LEU A 106 15.05 -3.31 -3.13
N ILE A 107 14.59 -2.34 -2.34
CA ILE A 107 13.80 -1.21 -2.84
C ILE A 107 14.59 -0.49 -3.94
N LYS A 108 15.82 -0.04 -3.63
CA LYS A 108 16.66 0.69 -4.58
C LYS A 108 16.97 -0.09 -5.88
N LYS A 109 17.05 -1.42 -5.81
CA LYS A 109 17.32 -2.26 -6.99
C LYS A 109 16.11 -2.37 -7.92
N ASN A 110 14.90 -2.19 -7.39
CA ASN A 110 13.64 -2.34 -8.13
C ASN A 110 12.90 -1.00 -8.19
N THR A 111 13.64 0.10 -8.40
CA THR A 111 13.09 1.43 -8.67
C THR A 111 13.66 1.97 -9.97
#